data_AF-A0A4Q3WXQ3-F1
#
_entry.id   AF-A0A4Q3WXQ3-F1
#
_cell.length_a   1.000
_cell.length_b   1.000
_cell.length_c   1.000
_cell.angle_alpha   90.00
_cell.angle_beta   90.00
_cell.angle_gamma   90.00
#
_symmetry.space_group_name_H-M   'P 1'
#
loop_
_entity.id
_entity.type
_entity.pdbx_description
1 polymer ?
#
loop_
_entity_poly.entity_id
_entity_poly.type
_entity_poly.pdbx_seq_one_letter_code
_entity_poly.pdbx_strand_id
1 'polypeptide(L)' 'MQVDVTNCDREPIHIPGFIQPHGLLLALQEPNLEILQASEEALSQALPQMTEQQF' A
#
# COMPACT_ATOMS: atom_id res chain seq x y z
N MET A 1 -15.17 7.19 -26.45
CA MET A 1 -14.46 7.82 -25.32
C MET A 1 -13.18 8.42 -25.89
N GLN A 2 -12.99 9.73 -25.72
CA GLN A 2 -11.81 10.42 -26.26
C GLN A 2 -10.73 10.40 -25.19
N VAL A 3 -9.58 9.80 -25.50
CA VAL A 3 -8.42 9.75 -24.62
C VAL A 3 -7.63 11.03 -24.88
N ASP A 4 -7.62 11.94 -23.90
CA ASP A 4 -6.85 13.18 -23.91
C ASP A 4 -6.02 13.28 -22.62
N VAL A 5 -4.91 14.01 -22.66
CA VAL A 5 -3.94 14.10 -21.55
C VAL A 5 -4.55 14.64 -20.25
N THR A 6 -5.63 15.41 -20.36
CA THR A 6 -6.43 15.91 -19.23
C THR A 6 -6.96 14.79 -18.31
N ASN A 7 -7.13 13.57 -18.82
CA ASN A 7 -7.51 12.39 -18.01
C ASN A 7 -6.34 11.91 -17.13
N CYS A 8 -5.11 11.92 -17.65
CA CYS A 8 -3.91 11.51 -16.93
C CYS A 8 -3.59 12.47 -15.76
N ASP A 9 -3.83 13.77 -15.94
CA ASP A 9 -3.54 14.79 -14.91
C ASP A 9 -4.37 14.62 -13.63
N ARG A 10 -5.50 13.89 -13.70
CA ARG A 10 -6.42 13.69 -12.58
C ARG A 10 -6.18 12.40 -11.82
N GLU A 11 -5.30 11.53 -12.31
CA GLU A 11 -5.04 10.25 -11.67
C GLU A 11 -4.20 10.44 -10.39
N PRO A 12 -4.64 9.93 -9.22
CA PRO A 12 -3.90 10.07 -7.96
C PRO A 12 -2.73 9.08 -7.89
N ILE A 13 -1.77 9.19 -8.80
CA ILE A 13 -0.61 8.27 -8.91
C ILE A 13 0.28 8.22 -7.66
N HIS A 14 0.17 9.20 -6.76
CA HIS A 14 0.92 9.29 -5.50
C HIS A 14 0.25 8.49 -4.36
N ILE A 15 -1.00 8.03 -4.53
CA ILE A 15 -1.74 7.21 -3.57
C ILE A 15 -2.45 6.08 -4.34
N PRO A 16 -1.71 5.18 -5.01
CA PRO A 16 -2.31 4.18 -5.89
C PRO A 16 -3.11 3.10 -5.15
N GLY A 17 -2.95 2.96 -3.83
CA GLY A 17 -3.59 1.94 -3.01
C GLY A 17 -2.98 0.54 -3.12
N PHE A 18 -2.04 0.34 -4.04
CA PHE A 18 -1.32 -0.93 -4.25
C PHE A 18 0.18 -0.68 -4.47
N ILE A 19 0.98 -1.70 -4.21
CA ILE A 19 2.42 -1.74 -4.49
C ILE A 19 2.74 -2.85 -5.49
N GLN A 20 3.95 -2.85 -6.04
CA GLN A 20 4.43 -4.00 -6.83
C GLN A 20 4.77 -5.19 -5.92
N PRO A 21 4.49 -6.44 -6.34
CA PRO A 21 4.57 -7.63 -5.48
C PRO A 21 6.00 -8.17 -5.27
N HIS A 22 7.02 -7.38 -5.64
CA HIS A 22 8.42 -7.80 -5.59
C HIS A 22 9.14 -7.35 -4.31
N GLY A 23 8.42 -6.71 -3.39
CA GLY A 23 8.96 -6.21 -2.13
C GLY A 23 7.88 -6.09 -1.06
N LEU A 24 8.30 -5.65 0.12
CA LEU A 24 7.42 -5.43 1.27
C LEU A 24 7.37 -3.93 1.59
N LEU A 25 6.19 -3.43 1.94
CA LEU A 25 6.01 -2.05 2.43
C LEU A 25 5.32 -2.07 3.80
N LEU A 26 5.86 -1.28 4.73
CA LEU A 26 5.27 -1.04 6.05
C LEU A 26 5.18 0.47 6.29
N ALA A 27 4.04 0.93 6.79
CA ALA A 27 3.88 2.28 7.33
C ALA A 27 4.00 2.20 8.86
N LEU A 28 4.93 2.97 9.43
CA LEU A 28 5.25 2.90 10.86
C LEU A 28 5.01 4.25 11.54
N GLN A 29 4.49 4.22 12.76
CA GLN A 29 4.35 5.39 13.61
C GLN A 29 5.60 5.60 14.46
N GLU A 30 6.24 6.76 14.32
CA GLU A 30 7.33 7.18 15.21
C GLU A 30 6.79 7.59 16.62
N PRO A 31 7.60 7.46 17.69
CA PRO A 31 8.97 6.92 17.70
C PRO A 31 9.03 5.40 17.90
N ASN A 32 7.91 4.77 18.27
CA ASN A 32 7.87 3.38 18.71
C ASN A 32 7.86 2.36 17.57
N LEU A 33 7.76 2.82 16.31
CA LEU A 33 7.67 2.00 15.10
C LEU A 33 6.47 1.05 15.11
N GLU A 34 5.34 1.51 15.62
CA GLU A 34 4.08 0.75 15.56
C GLU A 34 3.63 0.62 14.11
N ILE A 35 3.28 -0.59 13.67
CA ILE A 35 2.83 -0.83 12.30
C ILE A 35 1.40 -0.29 12.14
N LEU A 36 1.25 0.73 11.30
CA LEU A 36 -0.04 1.30 10.93
C LEU A 36 -0.64 0.57 9.73
N GLN A 37 0.20 0.21 8.75
CA GLN A 37 -0.22 -0.51 7.55
C GLN A 37 0.90 -1.44 7.07
N ALA A 38 0.51 -2.52 6.40
CA ALA A 38 1.41 -3.48 5.77
C ALA A 38 0.89 -3.87 4.38
N SER A 39 1.78 -4.13 3.43
CA SER A 39 1.39 -4.70 2.14
C SER A 39 0.88 -6.14 2.29
N GLU A 40 0.10 -6.60 1.32
CA GLU A 40 -0.46 -7.96 1.31
C GLU A 40 0.64 -9.04 1.34
N GLU A 41 1.73 -8.82 0.62
CA GLU A 41 2.91 -9.68 0.64
C GLU A 41 3.56 -9.73 2.02
N ALA A 42 3.57 -8.62 2.76
CA ALA A 42 4.16 -8.55 4.09
C ALA A 42 3.32 -9.36 5.10
N LEU A 43 2.00 -9.26 5.01
CA LEU A 43 1.08 -10.03 5.84
C LEU A 43 1.18 -11.53 5.55
N SER A 44 1.23 -11.93 4.29
CA SER A 44 1.24 -13.35 3.90
C SER A 44 2.59 -14.04 4.12
N GLN A 45 3.71 -13.34 3.92
CA GLN A 45 5.05 -13.96 3.93
C GLN A 45 5.86 -13.70 5.20
N ALA A 46 5.72 -12.52 5.81
CA ALA A 46 6.58 -12.09 6.91
C ALA A 46 5.85 -11.98 8.26
N LEU A 47 4.55 -11.66 8.25
CA LEU A 47 3.74 -11.40 9.45
C LEU A 47 2.39 -12.13 9.41
N PRO A 48 2.37 -13.47 9.26
CA PRO A 48 1.13 -14.24 9.05
C PRO A 48 0.10 -14.06 10.17
N GLN A 49 0.55 -13.83 11.40
CA GLN A 49 -0.31 -13.56 12.57
C GLN A 49 -1.05 -12.20 12.53
N MET A 50 -0.74 -11.29 11.59
CA MET A 50 -1.37 -9.96 11.48
C MET A 50 -2.52 -9.91 10.46
N THR A 51 -2.90 -11.04 9.86
CA THR A 51 -3.93 -11.12 8.80
C THR A 51 -5.38 -10.94 9.28
N GLU A 52 -5.64 -10.82 10.59
CA GLU A 52 -7.00 -10.76 11.16
C GLU A 52 -7.55 -9.35 11.44
N GLN A 53 -6.88 -8.27 11.02
CA GLN A 53 -7.46 -6.93 11.15
C GLN A 53 -7.37 -6.16 9.83
N GLN A 54 -8.52 -6.12 9.16
CA GLN A 54 -8.78 -5.33 7.97
C GLN A 54 -8.82 -3.84 8.37
N PHE A 55 -7.83 -3.07 7.94
CA PHE A 55 -7.99 -1.62 7.83
C PHE A 55 -8.74 -1.27 6.54
#